data_AF-B5VFT1-F1
#
_entry.id   AF-B5VFT1-F1
#
_cell.length_a   1.000
_cell.length_b   1.000
_cell.length_c   1.000
_cell.angle_alpha   90.00
_cell.angle_beta   90.00
_cell.angle_gamma   90.00
#
_symmetry.space_group_name_H-M   'P 1'
#
loop_
_entity.id
_entity.type
_entity.pdbx_description
1 polymer ?
#
loop_
_entity_poly.entity_id
_entity_poly.type
_entity_poly.pdbx_seq_one_letter_code
_entity_poly.pdbx_strand_id
1 'polypeptide(L)'
;MKIRGLDRRQMCERIWSTDGVIRDGFWANISKVLPYRTRSSIYKHIRRKYHIFEQRGKWTPEEDQELARLCLEKEGHWTEVGKLLGRMPEDCRDRWRNYMKCGSKRGSKRWSKEEEELLTTVVNEMIEEAHQYQRMKALEAANKNDRYNQMYSRGPKGKRISDNPTFKDMINWTVVSERMSGTRSRIQCRYKWNKLVTDEAARSMLSIPVSERKWLLERLKQLPKTSYSNIDWNSIATYKPGYPRTGLELRLCYEQMREKIHDFKGRSTAEIIDSLLEQIN
;
A
#
# COMPACT_ATOMS: atom_id res chain seq x y z
N MET A 1 -36.17 -1.71 -4.76
CA MET A 1 -35.80 -0.36 -5.27
C MET A 1 -35.31 -0.50 -6.72
N LYS A 2 -36.22 -0.38 -7.70
CA LYS A 2 -35.91 -0.44 -9.15
C LYS A 2 -35.47 0.96 -9.58
N ILE A 3 -34.19 1.14 -9.93
CA ILE A 3 -33.76 2.37 -10.62
C ILE A 3 -34.31 2.25 -12.06
N ARG A 4 -35.43 2.92 -12.35
CA ARG A 4 -36.04 3.03 -13.69
C ARG A 4 -36.25 1.70 -14.44
N GLY A 5 -36.73 0.65 -13.77
CA GLY A 5 -37.10 -0.61 -14.44
C GLY A 5 -35.94 -1.41 -15.04
N LEU A 6 -34.68 -0.98 -14.88
CA LEU A 6 -33.52 -1.75 -15.34
C LEU A 6 -33.32 -2.99 -14.47
N ASP A 7 -33.17 -4.14 -15.11
CA ASP A 7 -32.71 -5.34 -14.44
C ASP A 7 -31.20 -5.28 -14.15
N ARG A 8 -30.68 -6.31 -13.49
CA ARG A 8 -29.25 -6.37 -13.11
C ARG A 8 -28.33 -6.42 -14.32
N ARG A 9 -28.71 -7.16 -15.37
CA ARG A 9 -27.91 -7.33 -16.58
C ARG A 9 -27.81 -6.01 -17.34
N GLN A 10 -28.95 -5.36 -17.55
CA GLN A 10 -29.03 -4.05 -18.19
C GLN A 10 -28.24 -2.99 -17.39
N MET A 11 -28.26 -3.05 -16.06
CA MET A 11 -27.42 -2.19 -15.23
C MET A 11 -25.92 -2.45 -15.44
N CYS A 12 -25.50 -3.72 -15.50
CA CYS A 12 -24.11 -4.08 -15.78
C CYS A 12 -23.65 -3.63 -17.18
N GLU A 13 -24.46 -3.90 -18.22
CA GLU A 13 -24.21 -3.47 -19.60
C GLU A 13 -24.11 -1.95 -19.69
N ARG A 14 -25.01 -1.22 -19.04
CA ARG A 14 -24.96 0.24 -18.93
C ARG A 14 -23.67 0.74 -18.28
N ILE A 15 -23.22 0.12 -17.19
CA ILE A 15 -22.00 0.52 -16.45
C ILE A 15 -20.73 0.23 -17.25
N TRP A 16 -20.75 -0.81 -18.08
CA TRP A 16 -19.62 -1.27 -18.88
C TRP A 16 -19.70 -0.92 -20.38
N SER A 17 -20.72 -0.16 -20.79
CA SER A 17 -20.90 0.27 -22.18
C SER A 17 -19.67 0.98 -22.72
N THR A 18 -19.27 0.61 -23.93
CA THR A 18 -18.18 1.22 -24.69
C THR A 18 -18.66 2.33 -25.61
N ASP A 19 -19.98 2.51 -25.75
CA ASP A 19 -20.62 3.33 -26.79
C ASP A 19 -20.78 4.79 -26.33
N GLY A 20 -19.68 5.35 -25.84
CA GLY A 20 -19.61 6.71 -25.36
C GLY A 20 -20.19 6.94 -23.97
N VAL A 21 -20.03 8.17 -23.47
CA VAL A 21 -20.51 8.56 -22.14
C VAL A 21 -21.99 8.90 -22.21
N ILE A 22 -22.83 8.06 -21.61
CA ILE A 22 -24.26 8.37 -21.43
C ILE A 22 -24.39 9.58 -20.48
N ARG A 23 -24.86 10.72 -21.02
CA ARG A 23 -24.96 12.01 -20.30
C ARG A 23 -26.30 12.20 -19.59
N ASP A 24 -26.72 11.23 -18.79
CA ASP A 24 -28.01 11.27 -18.07
C ASP A 24 -27.88 11.54 -16.56
N GLY A 25 -26.69 11.99 -16.13
CA GLY A 25 -26.45 12.33 -14.73
C GLY A 25 -26.31 11.13 -13.78
N PHE A 26 -26.34 9.88 -14.25
CA PHE A 26 -26.24 8.68 -13.40
C PHE A 26 -25.08 8.75 -12.38
N TRP A 27 -23.86 8.98 -12.85
CA TRP A 27 -22.69 9.09 -11.97
C TRP A 27 -22.72 10.31 -11.06
N ALA A 28 -23.33 11.41 -11.51
CA ALA A 28 -23.47 12.62 -10.70
C ALA A 28 -24.44 12.40 -9.55
N ASN A 29 -25.58 11.77 -9.80
CA ASN A 29 -26.60 11.49 -8.79
C ASN A 29 -26.07 10.51 -7.72
N ILE A 30 -25.37 9.45 -8.11
CA ILE A 30 -24.76 8.54 -7.15
C ILE A 30 -23.70 9.26 -6.30
N SER A 31 -22.90 10.13 -6.90
CA SER A 31 -21.88 10.89 -6.17
C SER A 31 -22.49 11.86 -5.16
N LYS A 32 -23.65 12.46 -5.46
CA LYS A 32 -24.38 13.35 -4.53
C LYS A 32 -24.86 12.62 -3.28
N VAL A 33 -25.27 11.36 -3.39
CA VAL A 33 -25.73 10.55 -2.25
C VAL A 33 -24.57 10.11 -1.34
N LEU A 34 -23.33 10.10 -1.86
CA LEU A 34 -22.13 9.69 -1.12
C LEU A 34 -21.09 10.83 -1.07
N PRO A 35 -21.41 11.98 -0.45
CA PRO A 35 -20.59 13.19 -0.51
C PRO A 35 -19.21 13.02 0.14
N TYR A 36 -19.08 12.09 1.09
CA TYR A 36 -17.83 11.78 1.78
C TYR A 36 -16.87 10.88 0.97
N ARG A 37 -17.24 10.47 -0.24
CA ARG A 37 -16.42 9.62 -1.11
C ARG A 37 -16.12 10.35 -2.41
N THR A 38 -14.88 10.20 -2.89
CA THR A 38 -14.50 10.77 -4.17
C THR A 38 -15.24 10.07 -5.31
N ARG A 39 -15.62 10.83 -6.34
CA ARG A 39 -16.27 10.30 -7.55
C ARG A 39 -15.51 9.13 -8.17
N SER A 40 -14.17 9.17 -8.19
CA SER A 40 -13.34 8.08 -8.71
C SER A 40 -13.45 6.80 -7.87
N SER A 41 -13.50 6.92 -6.54
CA SER A 41 -13.67 5.77 -5.63
C SER A 41 -15.03 5.09 -5.86
N ILE A 42 -16.09 5.90 -5.96
CA ILE A 42 -17.45 5.44 -6.27
C ILE A 42 -17.50 4.73 -7.62
N TYR A 43 -16.97 5.38 -8.67
CA TYR A 43 -16.91 4.81 -10.02
C TYR A 43 -16.21 3.45 -10.06
N LYS A 44 -15.02 3.35 -9.45
CA LYS A 44 -14.25 2.09 -9.38
C LYS A 44 -14.97 1.01 -8.60
N HIS A 45 -15.63 1.37 -7.50
CA HIS A 45 -16.39 0.40 -6.70
C HIS A 45 -17.56 -0.17 -7.50
N ILE A 46 -18.34 0.71 -8.14
CA ILE A 46 -19.52 0.31 -8.89
C ILE A 46 -19.15 -0.55 -10.10
N ARG A 47 -18.12 -0.17 -10.88
CA ARG A 47 -17.66 -0.99 -12.01
C ARG A 47 -17.19 -2.39 -11.62
N ARG A 48 -16.52 -2.53 -10.46
CA ARG A 48 -16.14 -3.84 -9.93
C ARG A 48 -17.33 -4.65 -9.42
N LYS A 49 -18.33 -3.98 -8.83
CA LYS A 49 -19.50 -4.67 -8.27
C LYS A 49 -20.49 -5.12 -9.34
N TYR A 50 -20.72 -4.27 -10.34
CA TYR A 50 -21.67 -4.46 -11.44
C TYR A 50 -20.89 -4.52 -12.76
N HIS A 51 -20.61 -5.74 -13.22
CA HIS A 51 -19.92 -5.98 -14.49
C HIS A 51 -20.56 -7.09 -15.30
N ILE A 52 -20.18 -7.14 -16.58
CA ILE A 52 -20.69 -8.07 -17.59
C ILE A 52 -19.91 -9.39 -17.69
N PHE A 53 -18.72 -9.48 -17.08
CA PHE A 53 -17.93 -10.71 -17.12
C PHE A 53 -18.62 -11.85 -16.34
N GLU A 54 -18.75 -13.01 -16.97
CA GLU A 54 -19.46 -14.18 -16.43
C GLU A 54 -18.64 -14.91 -15.37
N GLN A 55 -17.32 -14.95 -15.54
CA GLN A 55 -16.45 -15.74 -14.69
C GLN A 55 -16.06 -14.96 -13.43
N ARG A 56 -16.57 -15.42 -12.29
CA ARG A 56 -16.05 -15.09 -10.95
C ARG A 56 -15.67 -16.39 -10.27
N GLY A 57 -14.39 -16.67 -10.13
CA GLY A 57 -13.96 -17.95 -9.57
C GLY A 57 -12.46 -18.13 -9.48
N LYS A 58 -12.06 -19.33 -9.07
CA LYS A 58 -10.66 -19.76 -9.10
C LYS A 58 -10.16 -19.75 -10.56
N TRP A 59 -8.89 -19.44 -10.73
CA TRP A 59 -8.23 -19.54 -12.03
C TRP A 59 -7.97 -21.01 -12.35
N THR A 60 -8.38 -21.46 -13.54
CA THR A 60 -8.04 -22.79 -14.04
C THR A 60 -6.67 -22.78 -14.72
N PRO A 61 -5.99 -23.94 -14.84
CA PRO A 61 -4.72 -24.02 -15.55
C PRO A 61 -4.81 -23.53 -17.01
N GLU A 62 -5.92 -23.77 -17.68
CA GLU A 62 -6.16 -23.35 -19.07
C GLU A 62 -6.29 -21.83 -19.17
N GLU A 63 -7.00 -21.21 -18.22
CA GLU A 63 -7.09 -19.75 -18.12
C GLU A 63 -5.73 -19.11 -17.82
N ASP A 64 -4.91 -19.74 -16.98
CA ASP A 64 -3.54 -19.29 -16.73
C ASP A 64 -2.69 -19.42 -18.00
N GLN A 65 -2.80 -20.53 -18.76
CA GLN A 65 -2.07 -20.69 -20.01
C GLN A 65 -2.48 -19.62 -21.04
N GLU A 66 -3.77 -19.38 -21.20
CA GLU A 66 -4.27 -18.38 -22.13
C GLU A 66 -3.91 -16.96 -21.69
N LEU A 67 -4.00 -16.65 -20.39
CA LEU A 67 -3.54 -15.37 -19.87
C LEU A 67 -2.03 -15.18 -20.12
N ALA A 68 -1.22 -16.23 -19.97
CA ALA A 68 0.20 -16.15 -20.25
C ALA A 68 0.46 -15.86 -21.73
N ARG A 69 -0.22 -16.58 -22.64
CA ARG A 69 -0.14 -16.36 -24.08
C ARG A 69 -0.53 -14.92 -24.45
N LEU A 70 -1.66 -14.43 -23.95
CA LEU A 70 -2.12 -13.06 -24.21
C LEU A 70 -1.15 -12.00 -23.68
N CYS A 71 -0.50 -12.25 -22.55
CA CYS A 71 0.46 -11.31 -21.97
C CYS A 71 1.80 -11.26 -22.70
N LEU A 72 2.15 -12.25 -23.54
CA LEU A 72 3.36 -12.16 -24.39
C LEU A 72 3.28 -10.97 -25.36
N GLU A 73 2.08 -10.68 -25.88
CA GLU A 73 1.87 -9.61 -26.86
C GLU A 73 1.19 -8.38 -26.26
N LYS A 74 0.32 -8.56 -25.26
CA LYS A 74 -0.62 -7.53 -24.78
C LYS A 74 -0.43 -7.19 -23.30
N GLU A 75 0.75 -7.45 -22.72
CA GLU A 75 1.03 -7.01 -21.33
C GLU A 75 0.77 -5.51 -21.20
N GLY A 76 0.00 -5.12 -20.17
CA GLY A 76 -0.39 -3.72 -19.94
C GLY A 76 -1.74 -3.34 -20.56
N HIS A 77 -2.21 -4.04 -21.59
CA HIS A 77 -3.49 -3.80 -22.28
C HIS A 77 -4.64 -4.60 -21.65
N TRP A 78 -4.82 -4.45 -20.33
CA TRP A 78 -5.71 -5.30 -19.52
C TRP A 78 -7.18 -5.28 -19.95
N THR A 79 -7.67 -4.17 -20.52
CA THR A 79 -9.04 -4.08 -21.04
C THR A 79 -9.25 -5.07 -22.18
N GLU A 80 -8.28 -5.18 -23.07
CA GLU A 80 -8.32 -6.08 -24.21
C GLU A 80 -8.09 -7.53 -23.78
N VAL A 81 -7.09 -7.77 -22.93
CA VAL A 81 -6.82 -9.10 -22.33
C VAL A 81 -8.06 -9.63 -21.61
N GLY A 82 -8.72 -8.80 -20.79
CA GLY A 82 -9.94 -9.19 -20.10
C GLY A 82 -11.09 -9.52 -21.05
N LYS A 83 -11.25 -8.73 -22.13
CA LYS A 83 -12.25 -9.00 -23.16
C LYS A 83 -12.01 -10.35 -23.84
N LEU A 84 -10.76 -10.64 -24.23
CA LEU A 84 -10.40 -11.91 -24.90
C LEU A 84 -10.56 -13.12 -23.99
N LEU A 85 -10.20 -12.98 -22.70
CA LEU A 85 -10.30 -14.06 -21.71
C LEU A 85 -11.72 -14.19 -21.11
N GLY A 86 -12.63 -13.26 -21.40
CA GLY A 86 -13.95 -13.23 -20.76
C GLY A 86 -13.92 -12.91 -19.25
N ARG A 87 -12.83 -12.29 -18.76
CA ARG A 87 -12.59 -11.95 -17.35
C ARG A 87 -12.39 -10.45 -17.13
N MET A 88 -12.56 -10.02 -15.88
CA MET A 88 -12.38 -8.61 -15.55
C MET A 88 -10.92 -8.18 -15.81
N PRO A 89 -10.69 -7.05 -16.49
CA PRO A 89 -9.34 -6.52 -16.73
C PRO A 89 -8.46 -6.45 -15.48
N GLU A 90 -9.04 -6.00 -14.36
CA GLU A 90 -8.36 -5.94 -13.07
C GLU A 90 -7.95 -7.32 -12.55
N ASP A 91 -8.78 -8.34 -12.73
CA ASP A 91 -8.49 -9.71 -12.31
C ASP A 91 -7.36 -10.31 -13.14
N CYS A 92 -7.38 -10.11 -14.47
CA CYS A 92 -6.30 -10.53 -15.36
C CYS A 92 -4.97 -9.88 -14.98
N ARG A 93 -4.96 -8.55 -14.78
CA ARG A 93 -3.78 -7.81 -14.33
C ARG A 93 -3.24 -8.35 -13.02
N ASP A 94 -4.12 -8.53 -12.04
CA ASP A 94 -3.70 -8.92 -10.70
C ASP A 94 -3.26 -10.39 -10.68
N ARG A 95 -3.87 -11.28 -11.46
CA ARG A 95 -3.39 -12.65 -11.67
C ARG A 95 -1.99 -12.66 -12.27
N TRP A 96 -1.80 -11.97 -13.39
CA TRP A 96 -0.52 -11.89 -14.08
C TRP A 96 0.58 -11.38 -13.16
N ARG A 97 0.40 -10.17 -12.62
CA ARG A 97 1.43 -9.47 -11.83
C ARG A 97 1.75 -10.14 -10.49
N ASN A 98 0.79 -10.81 -9.86
CA ASN A 98 0.99 -11.39 -8.52
C ASN A 98 1.43 -12.85 -8.55
N TYR A 99 1.04 -13.61 -9.58
CA TYR A 99 1.19 -15.06 -9.58
C TYR A 99 1.97 -15.59 -10.78
N MET A 100 1.80 -15.02 -11.97
CA MET A 100 2.30 -15.62 -13.21
C MET A 100 3.56 -14.96 -13.77
N LYS A 101 3.79 -13.66 -13.54
CA LYS A 101 4.93 -12.93 -14.10
C LYS A 101 6.29 -13.49 -13.64
N CYS A 102 6.34 -14.06 -12.44
CA CYS A 102 7.52 -14.78 -11.93
C CYS A 102 7.70 -16.17 -12.58
N GLY A 103 6.65 -16.71 -13.20
CA GLY A 103 6.63 -18.00 -13.87
C GLY A 103 7.15 -19.15 -13.01
N SER A 104 7.83 -20.09 -13.67
CA SER A 104 8.49 -21.26 -13.07
C SER A 104 9.71 -20.90 -12.20
N LYS A 105 10.18 -19.64 -12.25
CA LYS A 105 11.30 -19.16 -11.43
C LYS A 105 10.88 -18.82 -10.00
N ARG A 106 9.59 -18.93 -9.67
CA ARG A 106 9.07 -18.68 -8.33
C ARG A 106 9.74 -19.63 -7.33
N GLY A 107 10.67 -19.08 -6.55
CA GLY A 107 11.48 -19.82 -5.60
C GLY A 107 10.66 -20.57 -4.54
N SER A 108 11.29 -21.59 -3.96
CA SER A 108 10.77 -22.44 -2.88
C SER A 108 10.12 -21.65 -1.74
N LYS A 109 9.24 -22.25 -0.94
CA LYS A 109 8.60 -21.59 0.22
C LYS A 109 9.61 -20.96 1.20
N ARG A 110 10.84 -21.48 1.27
CA ARG A 110 11.93 -20.96 2.10
C ARG A 110 12.77 -19.94 1.32
N TRP A 111 13.12 -18.84 1.98
CA TRP A 111 14.07 -17.84 1.47
C TRP A 111 15.49 -18.29 1.81
N SER A 112 16.40 -18.20 0.84
CA SER A 112 17.83 -18.35 1.12
C SER A 112 18.40 -17.06 1.70
N LYS A 113 19.59 -17.14 2.32
CA LYS A 113 20.25 -15.95 2.88
C LYS A 113 20.61 -14.96 1.78
N GLU A 114 21.04 -15.47 0.63
CA GLU A 114 21.40 -14.69 -0.56
C GLU A 114 20.16 -13.95 -1.12
N GLU A 115 18.98 -14.59 -1.13
CA GLU A 115 17.74 -13.92 -1.53
C GLU A 115 17.33 -12.79 -0.56
N GLU A 116 17.59 -12.97 0.74
CA GLU A 116 17.31 -11.97 1.77
C GLU A 116 18.25 -10.77 1.67
N GLU A 117 19.55 -11.04 1.45
CA GLU A 117 20.57 -10.02 1.22
C GLU A 117 20.26 -9.23 -0.07
N LEU A 118 19.95 -9.93 -1.17
CA LEU A 118 19.57 -9.28 -2.43
C LEU A 118 18.30 -8.42 -2.28
N LEU A 119 17.25 -8.93 -1.62
CA LEU A 119 16.04 -8.15 -1.35
C LEU A 119 16.37 -6.87 -0.59
N THR A 120 17.26 -6.95 0.40
CA THR A 120 17.66 -5.81 1.22
C THR A 120 18.40 -4.77 0.41
N THR A 121 19.40 -5.19 -0.38
CA THR A 121 20.14 -4.30 -1.28
C THR A 121 19.20 -3.58 -2.25
N VAL A 122 18.34 -4.32 -2.97
CA VAL A 122 17.42 -3.75 -3.96
C VAL A 122 16.46 -2.75 -3.34
N VAL A 123 15.91 -3.05 -2.15
CA VAL A 123 14.99 -2.13 -1.48
C VAL A 123 15.70 -0.86 -1.02
N ASN A 124 16.90 -0.98 -0.45
CA ASN A 124 17.70 0.17 0.00
C ASN A 124 18.13 1.07 -1.16
N GLU A 125 18.57 0.50 -2.26
CA GLU A 125 18.88 1.25 -3.50
C GLU A 125 17.66 2.03 -4.00
N MET A 126 16.49 1.38 -4.07
CA MET A 126 15.27 2.05 -4.50
C MET A 126 14.84 3.20 -3.57
N ILE A 127 15.09 3.07 -2.27
CA ILE A 127 14.82 4.14 -1.30
C ILE A 127 15.75 5.32 -1.55
N GLU A 128 17.04 5.06 -1.73
CA GLU A 128 18.03 6.11 -2.01
C GLU A 128 17.75 6.81 -3.35
N GLU A 129 17.43 6.07 -4.41
CA GLU A 129 17.00 6.62 -5.70
C GLU A 129 15.77 7.54 -5.54
N ALA A 130 14.79 7.12 -4.74
CA ALA A 130 13.59 7.92 -4.49
C ALA A 130 13.91 9.21 -3.72
N HIS A 131 14.81 9.16 -2.72
CA HIS A 131 15.28 10.35 -2.00
C HIS A 131 16.07 11.29 -2.90
N GLN A 132 16.96 10.77 -3.74
CA GLN A 132 17.72 11.56 -4.72
C GLN A 132 16.79 12.29 -5.69
N TYR A 133 15.80 11.58 -6.23
CA TYR A 133 14.80 12.19 -7.10
C TYR A 133 14.04 13.32 -6.42
N GLN A 134 13.62 13.14 -5.15
CA GLN A 134 12.95 14.17 -4.38
C GLN A 134 13.86 15.39 -4.12
N ARG A 135 15.13 15.17 -3.75
CA ARG A 135 16.12 16.25 -3.55
C ARG A 135 16.32 17.06 -4.85
N MET A 136 16.50 16.37 -5.98
CA MET A 136 16.63 17.00 -7.30
C MET A 136 15.40 17.84 -7.65
N LYS A 137 14.20 17.31 -7.43
CA LYS A 137 12.95 18.06 -7.69
C LYS A 137 12.79 19.28 -6.79
N ALA A 138 13.23 19.21 -5.53
CA ALA A 138 13.22 20.35 -4.63
C ALA A 138 14.18 21.45 -5.09
N LEU A 139 15.38 21.09 -5.55
CA LEU A 139 16.35 22.03 -6.12
C LEU A 139 15.83 22.68 -7.42
N GLU A 140 15.23 21.89 -8.31
CA GLU A 140 14.58 22.41 -9.53
C GLU A 140 13.44 23.40 -9.21
N ALA A 141 12.66 23.13 -8.16
CA ALA A 141 11.58 24.00 -7.72
C ALA A 141 12.10 25.28 -7.06
N ALA A 142 13.19 25.20 -6.30
CA ALA A 142 13.83 26.36 -5.65
C ALA A 142 14.49 27.31 -6.66
N ASN A 143 14.99 26.79 -7.79
CA ASN A 143 15.62 27.59 -8.85
C ASN A 143 14.65 28.27 -9.80
N LYS A 144 13.34 27.97 -9.75
CA LYS A 144 12.32 28.65 -10.55
C LYS A 144 11.59 29.66 -9.67
N ASN A 145 12.00 30.92 -9.78
CA ASN A 145 11.32 32.06 -9.17
C ASN A 145 10.02 32.33 -9.95
N ASP A 146 8.95 31.56 -9.68
CA ASP A 146 7.65 31.89 -10.26
C ASP A 146 6.45 31.44 -9.43
N ARG A 147 5.49 32.36 -9.34
CA ARG A 147 4.18 32.31 -8.69
C ARG A 147 3.24 31.24 -9.29
N TYR A 148 3.75 30.45 -10.23
CA TYR A 148 3.07 29.41 -11.00
C TYR A 148 3.15 28.00 -10.38
N ASN A 149 3.85 27.84 -9.26
CA ASN A 149 4.14 26.51 -8.67
C ASN A 149 3.03 25.93 -7.77
N GLN A 150 1.91 26.64 -7.55
CA GLN A 150 0.75 26.10 -6.82
C GLN A 150 0.01 24.98 -7.58
N MET A 151 0.27 24.79 -8.88
CA MET A 151 -0.42 23.79 -9.69
C MET A 151 0.24 22.39 -9.68
N TYR A 152 1.47 22.26 -9.18
CA TYR A 152 2.27 21.01 -9.25
C TYR A 152 2.24 20.13 -7.98
N SER A 153 1.40 20.42 -6.97
CA SER A 153 1.20 19.54 -5.79
C SER A 153 0.48 18.20 -6.08
N ARG A 154 0.41 17.80 -7.35
CA ARG A 154 -0.31 16.61 -7.82
C ARG A 154 0.67 15.70 -8.54
N GLY A 155 0.92 14.52 -7.96
CA GLY A 155 1.77 13.49 -8.55
C GLY A 155 1.20 12.94 -9.87
N PRO A 156 1.88 11.98 -10.52
CA PRO A 156 1.63 11.52 -11.90
C PRO A 156 0.23 10.94 -12.23
N LYS A 157 -0.71 10.97 -11.28
CA LYS A 157 -2.11 10.52 -11.42
C LYS A 157 -3.13 11.46 -10.75
N GLY A 158 -2.77 12.71 -10.47
CA GLY A 158 -3.67 13.66 -9.78
C GLY A 158 -3.98 13.27 -8.32
N LYS A 159 -3.33 12.24 -7.77
CA LYS A 159 -3.30 12.01 -6.32
C LYS A 159 -2.55 13.18 -5.71
N ARG A 160 -3.14 13.81 -4.69
CA ARG A 160 -2.35 14.61 -3.75
C ARG A 160 -1.20 13.70 -3.31
N ILE A 161 0.04 14.14 -3.56
CA ILE A 161 1.19 13.61 -2.84
C ILE A 161 0.79 13.83 -1.38
N SER A 162 0.74 12.78 -0.54
CA SER A 162 0.52 13.07 0.88
C SER A 162 1.64 14.00 1.30
N ASP A 163 1.32 15.05 2.06
CA ASP A 163 2.32 16.03 2.49
C ASP A 163 3.49 15.37 3.27
N ASN A 164 3.30 14.10 3.66
CA ASN A 164 4.30 13.18 4.15
C ASN A 164 4.14 11.81 3.42
N PRO A 165 4.87 11.49 2.33
CA PRO A 165 4.82 10.17 1.70
C PRO A 165 5.37 9.14 2.68
N THR A 166 4.57 8.13 3.03
CA THR A 166 5.04 7.11 3.97
C THR A 166 6.10 6.25 3.28
N PHE A 167 7.02 5.68 4.06
CA PHE A 167 8.01 4.70 3.58
C PHE A 167 7.39 3.60 2.69
N LYS A 168 6.16 3.19 2.99
CA LYS A 168 5.42 2.17 2.23
C LYS A 168 4.99 2.63 0.83
N ASP A 169 4.90 3.94 0.59
CA ASP A 169 4.51 4.54 -0.68
C ASP A 169 5.68 4.72 -1.65
N MET A 170 6.92 4.69 -1.15
CA MET A 170 8.15 4.90 -1.95
C MET A 170 8.60 3.63 -2.68
N ILE A 171 8.25 2.44 -2.17
CA ILE A 171 8.72 1.17 -2.71
C ILE A 171 7.73 0.60 -3.75
N ASN A 172 8.17 0.55 -5.01
CA ASN A 172 7.45 -0.17 -6.06
C ASN A 172 7.83 -1.66 -6.07
N TRP A 173 7.05 -2.47 -5.37
CA TRP A 173 7.29 -3.91 -5.24
C TRP A 173 7.31 -4.69 -6.57
N THR A 174 6.69 -4.18 -7.64
CA THR A 174 6.81 -4.80 -8.97
C THR A 174 8.23 -4.67 -9.49
N VAL A 175 8.83 -3.48 -9.37
CA VAL A 175 10.22 -3.25 -9.77
C VAL A 175 11.19 -4.03 -8.87
N VAL A 176 10.92 -4.11 -7.56
CA VAL A 176 11.72 -4.94 -6.64
C VAL A 176 11.76 -6.40 -7.13
N SER A 177 10.59 -6.96 -7.45
CA SER A 177 10.47 -8.34 -7.96
C SER A 177 11.24 -8.55 -9.27
N GLU A 178 11.22 -7.56 -10.17
CA GLU A 178 11.96 -7.59 -11.44
C GLU A 178 13.48 -7.47 -11.23
N ARG A 179 13.94 -6.58 -10.34
CA ARG A 179 15.36 -6.46 -9.93
C ARG A 179 15.88 -7.69 -9.20
N MET A 180 15.00 -8.45 -8.56
CA MET A 180 15.29 -9.79 -8.03
C MET A 180 15.24 -10.90 -9.10
N SER A 181 15.29 -10.56 -10.39
CA SER A 181 15.23 -11.50 -11.52
C SER A 181 13.94 -12.35 -11.58
N GLY A 182 12.86 -11.87 -10.95
CA GLY A 182 11.57 -12.57 -10.93
C GLY A 182 11.53 -13.85 -10.08
N THR A 183 12.55 -14.12 -9.26
CA THR A 183 12.59 -15.31 -8.37
C THR A 183 11.49 -15.27 -7.31
N ARG A 184 11.08 -14.06 -6.91
CA ARG A 184 10.05 -13.80 -5.90
C ARG A 184 9.03 -12.82 -6.45
N SER A 185 7.75 -13.08 -6.20
CA SER A 185 6.68 -12.14 -6.56
C SER A 185 6.73 -10.90 -5.69
N ARG A 186 6.23 -9.78 -6.21
CA ARG A 186 6.09 -8.51 -5.47
C ARG A 186 5.40 -8.66 -4.10
N ILE A 187 4.46 -9.59 -3.97
CA ILE A 187 3.75 -9.86 -2.72
C ILE A 187 4.69 -10.58 -1.74
N GLN A 188 5.45 -11.58 -2.22
CA GLN A 188 6.46 -12.28 -1.42
C GLN A 188 7.56 -11.32 -0.97
N CYS A 189 8.12 -10.50 -1.88
CA CYS A 189 9.12 -9.49 -1.54
C CYS A 189 8.62 -8.55 -0.45
N ARG A 190 7.41 -7.97 -0.62
CA ARG A 190 6.80 -7.08 0.38
C ARG A 190 6.62 -7.76 1.73
N TYR A 191 6.10 -8.99 1.73
CA TYR A 191 5.87 -9.73 2.97
C TYR A 191 7.19 -10.03 3.68
N LYS A 192 8.20 -10.50 2.94
CA LYS A 192 9.51 -10.83 3.48
C LYS A 192 10.21 -9.58 4.01
N TRP A 193 10.19 -8.46 3.28
CA TRP A 193 10.75 -7.19 3.74
C TRP A 193 10.11 -6.74 5.05
N ASN A 194 8.77 -6.70 5.11
CA ASN A 194 8.07 -6.34 6.35
C ASN A 194 8.48 -7.24 7.52
N LYS A 195 8.66 -8.55 7.26
CA LYS A 195 9.13 -9.49 8.26
C LYS A 195 10.58 -9.19 8.68
N LEU A 196 11.50 -9.01 7.73
CA LEU A 196 12.91 -8.69 8.03
C LEU A 196 13.04 -7.43 8.87
N VAL A 197 12.33 -6.37 8.49
CA VAL A 197 12.33 -5.10 9.23
C VAL A 197 11.71 -5.27 10.62
N THR A 198 10.67 -6.08 10.74
CA THR A 198 10.07 -6.39 12.05
C THR A 198 11.02 -7.22 12.92
N ASP A 199 11.68 -8.23 12.34
CA ASP A 199 12.62 -9.12 13.03
C ASP A 199 13.92 -8.39 13.42
N GLU A 200 14.41 -7.49 12.57
CA GLU A 200 15.55 -6.60 12.85
C GLU A 200 15.20 -5.60 13.93
N ALA A 201 14.08 -4.89 13.82
CA ALA A 201 13.61 -4.02 14.88
C ALA A 201 13.42 -4.81 16.18
N ALA A 202 12.80 -5.99 16.15
CA ALA A 202 12.63 -6.84 17.33
C ALA A 202 13.97 -7.26 17.96
N ARG A 203 14.97 -7.65 17.14
CA ARG A 203 16.33 -7.94 17.64
C ARG A 203 16.99 -6.72 18.24
N SER A 204 16.86 -5.58 17.57
CA SER A 204 17.28 -4.26 18.05
C SER A 204 16.56 -3.84 19.34
N MET A 205 15.31 -4.28 19.54
CA MET A 205 14.50 -4.00 20.73
C MET A 205 14.89 -4.86 21.93
N LEU A 206 15.41 -6.08 21.73
CA LEU A 206 15.98 -6.89 22.82
C LEU A 206 17.15 -6.18 23.52
N SER A 207 17.77 -5.20 22.85
CA SER A 207 18.83 -4.38 23.41
C SER A 207 18.35 -3.03 23.96
N ILE A 208 17.06 -2.68 23.90
CA ILE A 208 16.59 -1.36 24.36
C ILE A 208 16.62 -1.31 25.90
N PRO A 209 17.44 -0.40 26.48
CA PRO A 209 17.46 -0.16 27.91
C PRO A 209 16.08 0.23 28.45
N VAL A 210 15.80 -0.14 29.70
CA VAL A 210 14.55 0.20 30.39
C VAL A 210 14.28 1.71 30.35
N SER A 211 15.33 2.53 30.48
CA SER A 211 15.25 3.99 30.40
C SER A 211 14.74 4.52 29.06
N GLU A 212 15.06 3.85 27.96
CA GLU A 212 14.60 4.23 26.62
C GLU A 212 13.14 3.85 26.38
N ARG A 213 12.72 2.67 26.87
CA ARG A 213 11.30 2.27 26.88
C ARG A 213 10.46 3.24 27.71
N LYS A 214 10.96 3.62 28.88
CA LYS A 214 10.32 4.61 29.76
C LYS A 214 10.16 5.95 29.05
N TRP A 215 11.24 6.47 28.46
CA TRP A 215 11.19 7.73 27.70
C TRP A 215 10.14 7.71 26.58
N LEU A 216 10.07 6.61 25.81
CA LEU A 216 9.09 6.49 24.73
C LEU A 216 7.65 6.56 25.26
N LEU A 217 7.36 5.82 26.34
CA LEU A 217 6.01 5.79 26.94
C LEU A 217 5.63 7.14 27.55
N GLU A 218 6.55 7.80 28.26
CA GLU A 218 6.35 9.16 28.79
C GLU A 218 6.06 10.15 27.65
N ARG A 219 6.76 10.02 26.52
CA ARG A 219 6.53 10.87 25.36
C ARG A 219 5.18 10.62 24.71
N LEU A 220 4.78 9.35 24.59
CA LEU A 220 3.46 8.98 24.06
C LEU A 220 2.32 9.50 24.95
N LYS A 221 2.50 9.46 26.28
CA LYS A 221 1.52 9.97 27.25
C LYS A 221 1.23 11.47 27.12
N GLN A 222 2.19 12.23 26.61
CA GLN A 222 2.05 13.68 26.37
C GLN A 222 1.26 14.00 25.08
N LEU A 223 0.99 13.02 24.21
CA LEU A 223 0.23 13.25 23.00
C LEU A 223 -1.28 13.45 23.31
N PRO A 224 -1.98 14.30 22.54
CA PRO A 224 -3.43 14.38 22.63
C PRO A 224 -4.08 13.01 22.42
N LYS A 225 -5.08 12.66 23.23
CA LYS A 225 -5.78 11.36 23.12
C LYS A 225 -6.36 11.10 21.72
N THR A 226 -6.71 12.16 21.00
CA THR A 226 -7.20 12.14 19.61
C THR A 226 -6.14 11.69 18.59
N SER A 227 -4.85 11.79 18.93
CA SER A 227 -3.74 11.42 18.05
C SER A 227 -3.36 9.94 18.13
N TYR A 228 -3.84 9.19 19.12
CA TYR A 228 -3.46 7.79 19.31
C TYR A 228 -3.83 6.86 18.16
N SER A 229 -4.87 7.19 17.39
CA SER A 229 -5.22 6.43 16.18
C SER A 229 -4.22 6.61 15.03
N ASN A 230 -3.45 7.70 15.02
CA ASN A 230 -2.53 8.07 13.94
C ASN A 230 -1.24 8.71 14.49
N ILE A 231 -0.50 7.96 15.31
CA ILE A 231 0.76 8.43 15.90
C ILE A 231 1.82 8.60 14.79
N ASP A 232 2.40 9.80 14.68
CA ASP A 232 3.55 10.08 13.80
C ASP A 232 4.86 9.72 14.52
N TRP A 233 5.29 8.48 14.31
CA TRP A 233 6.50 7.96 14.95
C TRP A 233 7.79 8.61 14.47
N ASN A 234 7.83 9.14 13.24
CA ASN A 234 9.00 9.85 12.75
C ASN A 234 9.15 11.19 13.47
N SER A 235 8.03 11.89 13.71
CA SER A 235 8.03 13.09 14.57
C SER A 235 8.46 12.76 16.01
N ILE A 236 8.07 11.63 16.57
CA ILE A 236 8.54 11.23 17.91
C ILE A 236 10.06 11.08 17.95
N ALA A 237 10.65 10.44 16.94
CA ALA A 237 12.10 10.24 16.86
C ALA A 237 12.89 11.56 16.85
N THR A 238 12.36 12.63 16.25
CA THR A 238 13.06 13.94 16.21
C THR A 238 13.15 14.64 17.56
N TYR A 239 12.29 14.31 18.54
CA TYR A 239 12.35 14.88 19.90
C TYR A 239 13.56 14.38 20.72
N LYS A 240 14.33 13.43 20.19
CA LYS A 240 15.59 12.99 20.79
C LYS A 240 16.73 13.08 19.76
N PRO A 241 17.25 14.28 19.48
CA PRO A 241 18.35 14.47 18.53
C PRO A 241 19.58 13.64 18.93
N GLY A 242 20.19 12.93 17.97
CA GLY A 242 21.32 12.03 18.21
C GLY A 242 20.94 10.63 18.73
N TYR A 243 19.66 10.34 18.91
CA TYR A 243 19.19 9.01 19.26
C TYR A 243 19.24 8.07 18.04
N PRO A 244 19.80 6.86 18.15
CA PRO A 244 20.04 5.99 17.00
C PRO A 244 18.77 5.37 16.42
N ARG A 245 17.60 5.57 17.03
CA ARG A 245 16.38 4.85 16.66
C ARG A 245 15.49 5.64 15.70
N THR A 246 15.06 4.95 14.67
CA THR A 246 14.09 5.40 13.67
C THR A 246 12.66 5.38 14.24
N GLY A 247 11.74 6.13 13.60
CA GLY A 247 10.32 6.09 13.98
C GLY A 247 9.71 4.68 13.87
N LEU A 248 10.18 3.86 12.93
CA LEU A 248 9.72 2.48 12.80
C LEU A 248 10.14 1.61 13.99
N GLU A 249 11.37 1.76 14.48
CA GLU A 249 11.84 1.08 15.69
C GLU A 249 11.02 1.49 16.92
N LEU A 250 10.72 2.79 17.08
CA LEU A 250 9.86 3.28 18.17
C LEU A 250 8.45 2.67 18.11
N ARG A 251 7.86 2.62 16.91
CA ARG A 251 6.55 1.99 16.70
C ARG A 251 6.55 0.54 17.13
N LEU A 252 7.53 -0.23 16.67
CA LEU A 252 7.62 -1.66 16.93
C LEU A 252 7.93 -1.94 18.40
N CYS A 253 8.73 -1.07 19.05
CA CYS A 253 8.93 -1.09 20.50
C CYS A 253 7.60 -1.00 21.26
N TYR A 254 6.77 -0.01 20.92
CA TYR A 254 5.46 0.17 21.54
C TYR A 254 4.49 -0.99 21.22
N GLU A 255 4.40 -1.44 19.97
CA GLU A 255 3.53 -2.55 19.58
C GLU A 255 3.86 -3.83 20.35
N GLN A 256 5.14 -4.16 20.54
CA GLN A 256 5.58 -5.31 21.35
C GLN A 256 5.27 -5.15 22.84
N MET A 257 5.53 -3.98 23.41
CA MET A 257 5.18 -3.72 24.81
C MET A 257 3.67 -3.89 25.02
N ARG A 258 2.86 -3.30 24.13
CA ARG A 258 1.39 -3.43 24.15
C ARG A 258 0.93 -4.87 24.09
N GLU A 259 1.51 -5.72 23.23
CA GLU A 259 1.11 -7.11 23.08
C GLU A 259 1.32 -7.96 24.34
N LYS A 260 2.18 -7.54 25.27
CA LYS A 260 2.37 -8.18 26.58
C LYS A 260 1.26 -7.85 27.58
N ILE A 261 0.46 -6.81 27.33
CA ILE A 261 -0.66 -6.44 28.20
C ILE A 261 -1.83 -7.39 27.95
N HIS A 262 -2.31 -8.03 29.03
CA HIS A 262 -3.51 -8.87 28.98
C HIS A 262 -4.71 -8.06 28.47
N ASP A 263 -5.43 -8.61 27.49
CA ASP A 263 -6.60 -7.98 26.86
C ASP A 263 -6.31 -6.58 26.27
N PHE A 264 -5.12 -6.36 25.71
CA PHE A 264 -4.77 -5.06 25.10
C PHE A 264 -5.72 -4.64 23.96
N LYS A 265 -6.46 -5.58 23.35
CA LYS A 265 -7.42 -5.27 22.28
C LYS A 265 -8.68 -4.57 22.79
N GLY A 266 -9.06 -4.81 24.05
CA GLY A 266 -10.19 -4.16 24.71
C GLY A 266 -9.85 -2.81 25.35
N ARG A 267 -8.56 -2.50 25.50
CA ARG A 267 -8.08 -1.29 26.20
C ARG A 267 -7.80 -0.14 25.25
N SER A 268 -8.02 1.08 25.73
CA SER A 268 -7.59 2.29 25.05
C SER A 268 -6.06 2.41 25.05
N THR A 269 -5.51 3.15 24.08
CA THR A 269 -4.07 3.41 24.01
C THR A 269 -3.54 4.12 25.27
N ALA A 270 -4.35 4.98 25.89
CA ALA A 270 -3.98 5.64 27.14
C ALA A 270 -3.79 4.63 28.28
N GLU A 271 -4.77 3.74 28.50
CA GLU A 271 -4.72 2.71 29.55
C GLU A 271 -3.56 1.73 29.36
N ILE A 272 -3.25 1.40 28.10
CA ILE A 272 -2.09 0.57 27.76
C ILE A 272 -0.79 1.28 28.15
N ILE A 273 -0.63 2.56 27.78
CA ILE A 273 0.58 3.34 28.12
C ILE A 273 0.75 3.46 29.64
N ASP A 274 -0.33 3.74 30.37
CA ASP A 274 -0.29 3.83 31.83
C ASP A 274 0.10 2.48 32.47
N SER A 275 -0.51 1.38 32.04
CA SER A 275 -0.16 0.02 32.51
C SER A 275 1.30 -0.33 32.23
N LEU A 276 1.84 0.09 31.08
CA LEU A 276 3.22 -0.16 30.70
C LEU A 276 4.22 0.69 31.51
N LEU A 277 3.87 1.93 31.85
CA LEU A 277 4.68 2.78 32.71
C LEU A 277 4.76 2.23 34.14
N GLU A 278 3.66 1.69 34.66
CA GLU A 278 3.62 1.03 35.97
C GLU A 278 4.51 -0.21 36.03
N GLN A 279 4.60 -1.00 34.94
CA GLN A 279 5.47 -2.19 34.89
C GLN A 279 6.97 -1.87 34.77
N ILE A 280 7.32 -0.63 34.38
CA ILE A 280 8.69 -0.19 34.10
C ILE A 280 9.31 0.59 35.27
N ASN A 281 8.47 1.08 36.20
CA ASN A 281 8.89 1.69 37.47
C ASN A 281 9.11 0.63 38.54
#